data_AF-A0A928DCV4-F1
#
_entry.id   AF-A0A928DCV4-F1
#
_cell.length_a   1.000
_cell.length_b   1.000
_cell.length_c   1.000
_cell.angle_alpha   90.00
_cell.angle_beta   90.00
_cell.angle_gamma   90.00
#
_symmetry.space_group_name_H-M   'P 1'
#
loop_
_entity.id
_entity.type
_entity.pdbx_description
1 polymer ?
#
loop_
_entity_poly.entity_id
_entity_poly.type
_entity_poly.pdbx_seq_one_letter_code
_entity_poly.pdbx_strand_id
1 'polypeptide(L)'
;MFLTKSDGNTEEVVNEIREYNTKAEIIECRHAPRILKDVWSREELPLEWLKGKTLTTLSGIAVPQGFEDSLRKLGARVIWCERYADHHRYDSSEIIYALNKTADLGAEALITTEKDAVRFPRLETTPVPCYYLRVDIEILKGAENFTAAVGRICNI
;
A
#
# COMPACT_ATOMS: atom_id res chain seq x y z
N MET A 1 -0.06 22.45 -0.48
CA MET A 1 0.88 21.42 0.00
C MET A 1 0.08 20.27 0.56
N PHE A 2 0.44 19.03 0.21
CA PHE A 2 -0.19 17.83 0.78
C PHE A 2 0.64 17.32 1.96
N LEU A 3 0.01 17.21 3.13
CA LEU A 3 0.56 16.52 4.28
C LEU A 3 0.09 15.07 4.25
N THR A 4 0.94 14.18 3.74
CA THR A 4 0.63 12.74 3.57
C THR A 4 0.93 11.95 4.84
N LYS A 5 0.30 10.78 5.01
CA LYS A 5 0.37 9.93 6.22
C LYS A 5 -0.18 10.61 7.48
N SER A 6 -1.09 11.57 7.30
CA SER A 6 -1.76 12.22 8.42
C SER A 6 -2.64 11.22 9.17
N ASP A 7 -2.49 11.11 10.48
CA ASP A 7 -3.34 10.30 11.37
C ASP A 7 -4.43 11.14 12.05
N GLY A 8 -4.49 12.44 11.74
CA GLY A 8 -5.43 13.42 12.31
C GLY A 8 -4.82 14.26 13.42
N ASN A 9 -3.63 13.93 13.93
CA ASN A 9 -2.91 14.71 14.93
C ASN A 9 -1.74 15.50 14.29
N THR A 10 -2.10 16.45 13.44
CA THR A 10 -1.16 17.20 12.58
C THR A 10 -0.90 18.62 13.08
N GLU A 11 -1.48 19.01 14.22
CA GLU A 11 -1.47 20.39 14.71
C GLU A 11 -0.07 20.96 14.91
N GLU A 12 0.85 20.16 15.47
CA GLU A 12 2.24 20.58 15.69
C GLU A 12 2.96 20.89 14.36
N VAL A 13 2.87 19.97 13.41
CA VAL A 13 3.47 20.13 12.07
C VAL A 13 2.82 21.30 11.32
N VAL A 14 1.49 21.43 11.41
CA VAL A 14 0.77 22.55 10.79
C VAL A 14 1.18 23.88 11.38
N ASN A 15 1.34 23.98 12.70
CA ASN A 15 1.79 25.19 13.39
C ASN A 15 3.20 25.57 12.95
N GLU A 16 4.13 24.61 12.90
CA GLU A 16 5.49 24.83 12.42
C GLU A 16 5.51 25.36 10.97
N ILE A 17 4.76 24.74 10.06
CA ILE A 17 4.63 25.21 8.67
C ILE A 17 4.12 26.66 8.63
N ARG A 18 3.18 27.01 9.50
CA ARG A 18 2.57 28.35 9.55
C ARG A 18 3.54 29.42 10.03
N GLU A 19 4.55 29.08 10.82
CA GLU A 19 5.63 30.00 11.19
C GLU A 19 6.45 30.44 9.96
N TYR A 20 6.67 29.55 9.00
CA TYR A 20 7.43 29.85 7.78
C TYR A 20 6.55 30.37 6.64
N ASN A 21 5.30 29.91 6.54
CA ASN A 21 4.39 30.31 5.48
C ASN A 21 2.92 30.32 5.93
N THR A 22 2.44 31.52 6.24
CA THR A 22 1.07 31.75 6.70
C THR A 22 0.01 31.53 5.61
N LYS A 23 0.40 31.56 4.33
CA LYS A 23 -0.54 31.54 3.18
C LYS A 23 -0.62 30.19 2.48
N ALA A 24 0.35 29.30 2.67
CA ALA A 24 0.36 28.01 1.99
C ALA A 24 -0.91 27.22 2.30
N GLU A 25 -1.63 26.79 1.28
CA GLU A 25 -2.74 25.85 1.47
C GLU A 25 -2.18 24.52 1.97
N ILE A 26 -2.75 23.97 3.05
CA ILE A 26 -2.34 22.69 3.63
C ILE A 26 -3.54 21.74 3.48
N ILE A 27 -3.31 20.63 2.80
CA ILE A 27 -4.30 19.58 2.56
C ILE A 27 -3.78 18.33 3.24
N GLU A 28 -4.47 17.90 4.28
CA GLU A 28 -4.08 16.72 5.04
C GLU A 28 -4.71 15.49 4.40
N CYS A 29 -3.90 14.48 4.15
CA CYS A 29 -4.40 13.24 3.56
C CYS A 29 -3.68 12.01 4.10
N ARG A 30 -4.35 10.87 3.95
CA ARG A 30 -3.81 9.56 4.32
C ARG A 30 -4.01 8.54 3.21
N HIS A 31 -3.20 7.51 3.29
CA HIS A 31 -3.33 6.31 2.48
C HIS A 31 -4.39 5.41 3.12
N ALA A 32 -5.48 5.17 2.40
CA ALA A 32 -6.59 4.34 2.85
C ALA A 32 -6.64 3.04 2.02
N PRO A 33 -6.40 1.87 2.63
CA PRO A 33 -6.63 0.58 1.97
C PRO A 33 -8.07 0.48 1.46
N ARG A 34 -8.26 -0.11 0.28
CA ARG A 34 -9.60 -0.25 -0.33
C ARG A 34 -10.00 -1.67 -0.64
N ILE A 35 -9.13 -2.38 -1.36
CA ILE A 35 -9.44 -3.69 -1.91
C ILE A 35 -8.15 -4.44 -2.17
N LEU A 36 -8.21 -5.76 -2.18
CA LEU A 36 -7.15 -6.62 -2.69
C LEU A 36 -7.43 -6.93 -4.15
N LYS A 37 -6.37 -6.96 -4.97
CA LYS A 37 -6.47 -7.35 -6.37
C LYS A 37 -5.46 -8.42 -6.70
N ASP A 38 -5.87 -9.42 -7.47
CA ASP A 38 -4.91 -10.40 -7.97
C ASP A 38 -3.87 -9.73 -8.86
N VAL A 39 -2.62 -10.19 -8.76
CA VAL A 39 -1.50 -9.60 -9.51
C VAL A 39 -1.60 -9.88 -11.01
N TRP A 40 -2.11 -11.05 -11.41
CA TRP A 40 -2.14 -11.47 -12.83
C TRP A 40 -3.56 -11.57 -13.40
N SER A 41 -4.56 -11.78 -12.56
CA SER A 41 -5.97 -11.84 -12.93
C SER A 41 -6.68 -10.51 -12.67
N ARG A 42 -7.97 -10.43 -13.00
CA ARG A 42 -8.83 -9.26 -12.69
C ARG A 42 -9.69 -9.48 -11.45
N GLU A 43 -9.41 -10.52 -10.68
CA GLU A 43 -10.15 -10.82 -9.47
C GLU A 43 -9.86 -9.77 -8.39
N GLU A 44 -10.91 -9.38 -7.68
CA GLU A 44 -10.85 -8.43 -6.57
C GLU A 44 -11.47 -9.06 -5.33
N LEU A 45 -10.85 -8.83 -4.17
CA LEU A 45 -11.35 -9.32 -2.88
C LEU A 45 -11.53 -8.16 -1.90
N PRO A 46 -12.63 -8.15 -1.12
CA PRO A 46 -12.84 -7.14 -0.09
C PRO A 46 -11.79 -7.26 1.03
N LEU A 47 -11.52 -6.17 1.74
CA LEU A 47 -10.52 -6.16 2.83
C LEU A 47 -10.89 -7.11 3.97
N GLU A 48 -12.17 -7.38 4.16
CA GLU A 48 -12.69 -8.36 5.11
C GLU A 48 -12.09 -9.75 4.89
N TRP A 49 -11.70 -10.07 3.66
CA TRP A 49 -11.03 -11.33 3.35
C TRP A 49 -9.75 -11.51 4.18
N LEU A 50 -9.03 -10.43 4.52
CA LEU A 50 -7.79 -10.47 5.33
C LEU A 50 -7.99 -10.94 6.78
N LYS A 51 -9.22 -10.83 7.32
CA LYS A 51 -9.47 -11.10 8.74
C LYS A 51 -9.22 -12.57 9.07
N GLY A 52 -8.29 -12.81 9.99
CA GLY A 52 -7.90 -14.16 10.40
C GLY A 52 -7.00 -14.89 9.40
N LYS A 53 -6.64 -14.27 8.27
CA LYS A 53 -5.80 -14.91 7.26
C LYS A 53 -4.34 -14.95 7.66
N THR A 54 -3.68 -16.05 7.32
CA THR A 54 -2.23 -16.16 7.48
C THR A 54 -1.55 -15.85 6.15
N LEU A 55 -0.71 -14.82 6.12
CA LEU A 55 -0.18 -14.24 4.89
C LEU A 55 1.33 -14.11 4.96
N THR A 56 1.95 -14.06 3.79
CA THR A 56 3.31 -13.56 3.61
C THR A 56 3.29 -12.26 2.84
N THR A 57 4.40 -11.52 2.88
CA THR A 57 4.52 -10.28 2.10
C THR A 57 5.80 -10.24 1.28
N LEU A 58 5.75 -9.58 0.13
CA LEU A 58 6.92 -9.18 -0.65
C LEU A 58 6.79 -7.68 -0.97
N SER A 59 7.84 -6.89 -0.74
CA SER A 59 7.79 -5.46 -1.09
C SER A 59 9.17 -4.86 -1.39
N GLY A 60 9.19 -3.90 -2.31
CA GLY A 60 10.36 -3.14 -2.75
C GLY A 60 10.07 -1.65 -2.68
N ILE A 61 9.73 -1.19 -1.47
CA ILE A 61 9.38 0.20 -1.15
C ILE A 61 10.26 0.73 -0.02
N ALA A 62 10.40 2.06 0.07
CA ALA A 62 11.27 2.70 1.05
C ALA A 62 10.93 2.40 2.53
N VAL A 63 9.64 2.17 2.84
CA VAL A 63 9.17 1.91 4.23
C VAL A 63 8.21 0.71 4.23
N PRO A 64 8.72 -0.54 4.18
CA PRO A 64 7.89 -1.75 4.09
C PRO A 64 7.05 -1.98 5.36
N GLN A 65 7.57 -1.56 6.52
CA GLN A 65 6.91 -1.77 7.82
C GLN A 65 5.48 -1.21 7.85
N GLY A 66 5.26 -0.01 7.29
CA GLY A 66 3.93 0.62 7.27
C GLY A 66 2.91 -0.17 6.43
N PHE A 67 3.36 -0.82 5.36
CA PHE A 67 2.52 -1.71 4.55
C PHE A 67 2.16 -2.98 5.32
N GLU A 68 3.14 -3.63 5.94
CA GLU A 68 2.91 -4.85 6.73
C GLU A 68 2.00 -4.58 7.94
N ASP A 69 2.21 -3.46 8.64
CA ASP A 69 1.38 -3.06 9.78
C ASP A 69 -0.05 -2.73 9.35
N SER A 70 -0.25 -2.21 8.13
CA SER A 70 -1.58 -2.03 7.55
C SER A 70 -2.32 -3.35 7.40
N LEU A 71 -1.67 -4.39 6.87
CA LEU A 71 -2.26 -5.73 6.76
C LEU A 71 -2.59 -6.32 8.13
N ARG A 72 -1.69 -6.16 9.12
CA ARG A 72 -1.94 -6.59 10.50
C ARG A 72 -3.14 -5.87 11.13
N LYS A 73 -3.26 -4.55 10.93
CA LYS A 73 -4.41 -3.75 11.39
C LYS A 73 -5.73 -4.18 10.74
N LEU A 74 -5.68 -4.68 9.50
CA LEU A 74 -6.84 -5.24 8.80
C LEU A 74 -7.21 -6.67 9.26
N GLY A 75 -6.47 -7.23 10.22
CA GLY A 75 -6.77 -8.52 10.86
C GLY A 75 -6.02 -9.71 10.29
N ALA A 76 -5.03 -9.51 9.43
CA ALA A 76 -4.18 -10.58 8.93
C ALA A 76 -3.03 -10.91 9.89
N ARG A 77 -2.58 -12.15 9.86
CA ARG A 77 -1.35 -12.63 10.51
C ARG A 77 -0.24 -12.75 9.46
N VAL A 78 0.63 -11.74 9.40
CA VAL A 78 1.81 -11.75 8.51
C VAL A 78 2.93 -12.56 9.16
N ILE A 79 3.29 -13.71 8.58
CA ILE A 79 4.24 -14.67 9.17
C ILE A 79 5.64 -14.63 8.54
N TRP A 80 5.79 -14.04 7.36
CA TRP A 80 7.07 -13.88 6.69
C TRP A 80 7.04 -12.66 5.75
N CYS A 81 8.14 -11.92 5.73
CA CYS A 81 8.26 -10.68 4.94
C CYS A 81 9.56 -10.73 4.11
N GLU A 82 9.42 -10.75 2.80
CA GLU A 82 10.52 -10.55 1.85
C GLU A 82 10.61 -9.07 1.48
N ARG A 83 11.82 -8.51 1.54
CA ARG A 83 12.04 -7.06 1.40
C ARG A 83 13.18 -6.80 0.43
N TYR A 84 12.89 -6.00 -0.59
CA TYR A 84 13.83 -5.55 -1.61
C TYR A 84 14.09 -4.05 -1.50
N ALA A 85 15.15 -3.59 -2.18
CA ALA A 85 15.43 -2.16 -2.31
C ALA A 85 14.28 -1.43 -3.05
N ASP A 86 14.10 -0.14 -2.78
CA ASP A 86 13.09 0.64 -3.49
C ASP A 86 13.38 0.67 -5.00
N HIS A 87 12.33 0.50 -5.81
CA HIS A 87 12.42 0.36 -7.26
C HIS A 87 13.13 -0.92 -7.77
N HIS A 88 13.24 -1.96 -6.93
CA HIS A 88 13.76 -3.26 -7.37
C HIS A 88 13.00 -3.78 -8.59
N ARG A 89 13.77 -4.34 -9.54
CA ARG A 89 13.23 -5.01 -10.73
C ARG A 89 13.24 -6.51 -10.47
N TYR A 90 12.05 -7.06 -10.28
CA TYR A 90 11.88 -8.47 -9.93
C TYR A 90 12.20 -9.38 -11.11
N ASP A 91 12.99 -10.42 -10.85
CA ASP A 91 13.12 -11.58 -11.74
C ASP A 91 12.00 -12.60 -11.46
N SER A 92 11.63 -13.41 -12.46
CA SER A 92 10.64 -14.48 -12.31
C SER A 92 11.04 -15.48 -11.22
N SER A 93 12.32 -15.79 -11.09
CA SER A 93 12.85 -16.70 -10.07
C SER A 93 12.64 -16.19 -8.65
N GLU A 94 12.78 -14.87 -8.42
CA GLU A 94 12.53 -14.24 -7.11
C GLU A 94 11.05 -14.33 -6.72
N ILE A 95 10.14 -14.06 -7.67
CA ILE A 95 8.70 -14.15 -7.42
C ILE A 95 8.28 -15.61 -7.20
N ILE A 96 8.77 -16.53 -8.02
CA ILE A 96 8.52 -17.97 -7.87
C ILE A 96 9.04 -18.47 -6.53
N TYR A 97 10.23 -18.02 -6.10
CA TYR A 97 10.77 -18.33 -4.78
C TYR A 97 9.84 -17.87 -3.66
N ALA A 98 9.39 -16.61 -3.70
CA ALA A 98 8.48 -16.07 -2.68
C ALA A 98 7.13 -16.80 -2.64
N LEU A 99 6.57 -17.15 -3.80
CA LEU A 99 5.33 -17.93 -3.89
C LEU A 99 5.48 -19.34 -3.32
N ASN A 100 6.54 -20.05 -3.70
CA ASN A 100 6.82 -21.38 -3.14
C ASN A 100 7.05 -21.31 -1.63
N LYS A 101 7.83 -20.32 -1.16
CA LYS A 101 8.06 -20.10 0.26
C LYS A 101 6.74 -19.86 1.02
N THR A 102 5.81 -19.13 0.42
CA THR A 102 4.48 -18.88 0.97
C THR A 102 3.69 -20.19 1.09
N ALA A 103 3.70 -21.02 0.04
CA ALA A 103 3.06 -22.33 0.05
C ALA A 103 3.67 -23.26 1.13
N ASP A 104 5.00 -23.33 1.22
CA ASP A 104 5.74 -24.15 2.18
C ASP A 104 5.45 -23.77 3.64
N LEU A 105 5.21 -22.48 3.89
CA LEU A 105 4.82 -21.97 5.21
C LEU A 105 3.34 -22.20 5.54
N GLY A 106 2.55 -22.74 4.61
CA GLY A 106 1.11 -22.92 4.76
C GLY A 106 0.35 -21.59 4.85
N ALA A 107 0.90 -20.52 4.29
CA ALA A 107 0.20 -19.23 4.20
C ALA A 107 -0.80 -19.26 3.04
N GLU A 108 -1.88 -18.50 3.19
CA GLU A 108 -3.02 -18.51 2.28
C GLU A 108 -2.78 -17.65 1.02
N ALA A 109 -1.92 -16.63 1.10
CA ALA A 109 -1.55 -15.81 -0.04
C ALA A 109 -0.24 -15.04 0.21
N LEU A 110 0.41 -14.66 -0.90
CA LEU A 110 1.49 -13.67 -0.92
C LEU A 110 0.89 -12.29 -1.20
N ILE A 111 1.12 -11.31 -0.32
CA ILE A 111 0.64 -9.93 -0.51
C ILE A 111 1.79 -8.99 -0.87
N THR A 112 1.61 -8.17 -1.89
CA THR A 112 2.57 -7.14 -2.31
C THR A 112 1.93 -5.75 -2.35
N THR A 113 2.71 -4.73 -2.69
CA THR A 113 2.20 -3.38 -2.93
C THR A 113 1.75 -3.22 -4.38
N GLU A 114 0.81 -2.31 -4.65
CA GLU A 114 0.41 -2.00 -6.02
C GLU A 114 1.60 -1.52 -6.88
N LYS A 115 2.51 -0.73 -6.27
CA LYS A 115 3.75 -0.27 -6.91
C LYS A 115 4.68 -1.41 -7.29
N ASP A 116 4.74 -2.48 -6.51
CA ASP A 116 5.57 -3.64 -6.79
C ASP A 116 4.91 -4.57 -7.81
N ALA A 117 3.61 -4.80 -7.70
CA ALA A 117 2.85 -5.68 -8.60
C ALA A 117 3.00 -5.27 -10.07
N VAL A 118 3.03 -3.97 -10.39
CA VAL A 118 3.25 -3.51 -11.78
C VAL A 118 4.62 -3.88 -12.36
N ARG A 119 5.59 -4.24 -11.51
CA ARG A 119 6.94 -4.71 -11.92
C ARG A 119 7.06 -6.22 -11.92
N PHE A 120 6.06 -6.97 -11.47
CA PHE A 120 6.14 -8.42 -11.46
C PHE A 120 6.13 -8.98 -12.89
N PRO A 121 6.95 -9.99 -13.18
CA PRO A 121 6.83 -10.73 -14.42
C PRO A 121 5.48 -11.45 -14.50
N ARG A 122 5.04 -11.75 -15.72
CA ARG A 122 3.85 -12.57 -15.93
C ARG A 122 4.16 -14.02 -15.57
N LEU A 123 3.31 -14.62 -14.74
CA LEU A 123 3.32 -16.04 -14.43
C LEU A 123 2.00 -16.66 -14.91
N GLU A 124 2.07 -17.87 -15.46
CA GLU A 124 0.88 -18.60 -15.93
C GLU A 124 0.21 -19.39 -14.82
N THR A 125 1.00 -19.91 -13.88
CA THR A 125 0.54 -20.69 -12.74
C THR A 125 1.30 -20.31 -11.49
N THR A 126 0.62 -20.29 -10.35
CA THR A 126 1.24 -20.05 -9.05
C THR A 126 0.77 -21.08 -8.03
N PRO A 127 1.64 -21.47 -7.08
CA PRO A 127 1.29 -22.46 -6.05
C PRO A 127 0.31 -21.91 -5.01
N VAL A 128 0.23 -20.59 -4.88
CA VAL A 128 -0.69 -19.84 -4.02
C VAL A 128 -1.11 -18.56 -4.74
N PRO A 129 -2.26 -17.97 -4.39
CA PRO A 129 -2.66 -16.68 -4.93
C PRO A 129 -1.69 -15.57 -4.50
N CYS A 130 -1.57 -14.55 -5.35
CA CYS A 130 -0.81 -13.35 -5.05
C CYS A 130 -1.68 -12.12 -5.27
N TYR A 131 -1.81 -11.31 -4.22
CA TYR A 131 -2.61 -10.09 -4.26
C TYR A 131 -1.76 -8.86 -4.01
N TYR A 132 -2.17 -7.72 -4.51
CA TYR A 132 -1.68 -6.42 -4.04
C TYR A 132 -2.76 -5.66 -3.29
N LEU A 133 -2.33 -4.91 -2.27
CA LEU A 133 -3.21 -3.99 -1.55
C LEU A 133 -3.35 -2.70 -2.35
N ARG A 134 -4.56 -2.43 -2.86
CA ARG A 134 -4.88 -1.16 -3.49
C ARG A 134 -5.19 -0.13 -2.41
N VAL A 135 -4.58 1.05 -2.57
CA VAL A 135 -4.64 2.13 -1.60
C VAL A 135 -5.08 3.40 -2.33
N ASP A 136 -6.08 4.07 -1.78
CA ASP A 136 -6.50 5.39 -2.25
C ASP A 136 -5.93 6.49 -1.35
N ILE A 137 -5.92 7.72 -1.87
CA ILE A 137 -5.71 8.91 -1.05
C ILE A 137 -7.07 9.37 -0.51
N GLU A 138 -7.18 9.43 0.81
CA GLU A 138 -8.31 10.02 1.51
C GLU A 138 -7.91 11.39 2.04
N ILE A 139 -8.71 12.42 1.73
CA ILE A 139 -8.50 13.77 2.27
C ILE A 139 -9.17 13.86 3.64
N LEU A 140 -8.44 14.37 4.62
CA LEU A 140 -8.91 14.57 5.99
C LEU A 140 -9.32 16.02 6.23
N LYS A 141 -8.50 16.98 5.77
CA LYS A 141 -8.72 18.43 5.94
C LYS A 141 -8.16 19.20 4.76
N GLY A 142 -8.68 20.41 4.54
CA GLY A 142 -8.18 21.35 3.51
C GLY A 142 -8.76 21.15 2.10
N ALA A 143 -9.39 20.02 1.81
CA ALA A 143 -10.16 19.84 0.58
C ALA A 143 -11.31 18.83 0.72
N GLU A 144 -12.32 18.96 -0.15
CA GLU A 144 -13.47 18.03 -0.18
C GLU A 144 -13.07 16.64 -0.68
N ASN A 145 -12.20 16.58 -1.69
CA ASN A 145 -11.66 15.35 -2.24
C ASN A 145 -10.36 15.64 -3.01
N PHE A 146 -9.65 14.58 -3.42
CA PHE A 146 -8.38 14.70 -4.12
C PHE A 146 -8.50 15.48 -5.44
N THR A 147 -9.57 15.26 -6.21
CA THR A 147 -9.80 15.98 -7.47
C THR A 147 -9.99 17.48 -7.24
N ALA A 148 -10.77 17.88 -6.24
CA ALA A 148 -10.98 19.27 -5.86
C ALA A 148 -9.70 19.93 -5.33
N ALA A 149 -8.82 19.16 -4.70
CA ALA A 149 -7.48 19.62 -4.30
C ALA A 149 -6.58 19.87 -5.51
N VAL A 150 -6.56 18.93 -6.48
CA VAL A 150 -5.76 19.05 -7.70
C VAL A 150 -6.24 20.20 -8.58
N GLY A 151 -7.55 20.35 -8.79
CA GLY A 151 -8.10 21.44 -9.62
C GLY A 151 -7.71 22.83 -9.11
N ARG A 152 -7.72 23.02 -7.78
CA ARG A 152 -7.27 24.26 -7.14
C ARG A 152 -5.79 24.57 -7.34
N ILE A 153 -4.94 23.55 -7.26
CA ILE A 153 -3.49 23.72 -7.35
C ILE A 153 -3.04 23.88 -8.81
N CYS A 154 -3.66 23.14 -9.71
CA CYS A 154 -3.24 23.04 -11.10
C CYS A 154 -4.02 23.98 -12.04
N ASN A 155 -4.97 24.77 -11.53
CA ASN A 155 -5.83 25.67 -12.33
C ASN A 155 -6.56 24.94 -13.48
N ILE A 156 -7.02 23.72 -13.22
CA ILE A 156 -7.75 22.86 -14.18
C ILE A 156 -9.18 22.63 -13.67
#